data_AF-A0A0N0A5Y3-F1
#
_entry.id   AF-A0A0N0A5Y3-F1
#
_cell.length_a   1.000
_cell.length_b   1.000
_cell.length_c   1.000
_cell.angle_alpha   90.00
_cell.angle_beta   90.00
_cell.angle_gamma   90.00
#
_symmetry.space_group_name_H-M   'P 1'
#
loop_
_entity.id
_entity.type
_entity.pdbx_description
1 polymer ?
#
loop_
_entity_poly.entity_id
_entity_poly.type
_entity_poly.pdbx_seq_one_letter_code
_entity_poly.pdbx_strand_id
1 'polypeptide(L)' 'MSTVPGPEPREPKPALVFDDPLDQQSSDDTDRGWGERTDSGGSAADLKRFLDEKPPHHI' A
#
# COMPACT_ATOMS: atom_id res chain seq x y z
N MET A 1 -54.36 30.72 20.45
CA MET A 1 -53.40 30.45 19.36
C MET A 1 -52.18 29.78 19.96
N SER A 2 -52.07 28.45 19.88
CA SER A 2 -50.88 27.72 20.37
C SER A 2 -49.83 27.71 19.27
N THR A 3 -48.65 28.28 19.55
CA THR A 3 -47.52 28.24 18.63
C THR A 3 -46.85 26.87 18.69
N VAL A 4 -46.52 26.29 17.54
CA VAL A 4 -45.72 25.07 17.45
C VAL A 4 -44.25 25.46 17.67
N PRO A 5 -43.49 24.76 18.54
CA PRO A 5 -42.09 25.06 18.72
C PRO A 5 -41.32 24.80 17.42
N GLY A 6 -40.42 25.73 17.07
CA GLY A 6 -39.57 25.62 15.89
C GLY A 6 -38.56 24.47 16.01
N PRO A 7 -37.99 24.01 14.88
CA PRO A 7 -37.05 22.90 14.89
C PRO A 7 -35.77 23.27 15.67
N GLU A 8 -35.40 22.44 16.63
CA GLU A 8 -34.15 22.59 17.38
C GLU A 8 -32.93 22.26 16.51
N PRO A 9 -31.76 22.90 16.74
CA PRO A 9 -30.52 22.55 16.07
C PRO A 9 -30.14 21.10 16.36
N ARG A 10 -30.01 20.29 15.29
CA ARG A 10 -29.60 18.88 15.39
C ARG A 10 -28.12 18.76 15.11
N GLU A 11 -27.43 17.97 15.93
CA GLU A 11 -26.04 17.62 15.69
C GLU A 11 -25.90 16.90 14.33
N PRO A 12 -24.84 17.23 13.56
CA PRO A 12 -24.59 16.59 12.28
C PRO A 12 -24.27 15.11 12.48
N LYS A 13 -24.95 14.25 11.72
CA LYS A 13 -24.69 12.81 11.73
C LYS A 13 -23.34 12.52 11.06
N PRO A 14 -22.58 11.51 11.52
CA PRO A 14 -21.39 11.07 10.82
C PRO A 14 -21.75 10.65 9.38
N ALA A 15 -20.95 11.11 8.42
CA ALA A 15 -21.13 10.79 7.01
C ALA A 15 -20.60 9.39 6.70
N LEU A 16 -21.32 8.66 5.85
CA LEU A 16 -20.87 7.38 5.31
C LEU A 16 -19.99 7.66 4.08
N VAL A 17 -18.80 7.05 4.04
CA VAL A 17 -17.89 7.09 2.89
C VAL A 17 -18.13 5.83 2.06
N PHE A 18 -18.45 6.01 0.78
CA PHE A 18 -18.75 4.92 -0.18
C PHE A 18 -17.70 4.80 -1.28
N ASP A 19 -16.59 5.53 -1.16
CA ASP A 19 -15.47 5.40 -2.06
C ASP A 19 -14.90 3.98 -2.01
N ASP A 20 -14.42 3.48 -3.14
CA ASP A 20 -13.81 2.16 -3.20
C ASP A 20 -12.51 2.16 -2.38
N PRO A 21 -12.39 1.30 -1.34
CA PRO A 21 -11.19 1.25 -0.52
C PRO A 21 -9.93 0.83 -1.30
N LEU A 22 -10.08 0.27 -2.50
CA LEU A 22 -8.99 -0.17 -3.37
C LEU A 22 -8.61 0.85 -4.45
N ASP A 23 -9.26 2.01 -4.51
CA ASP A 23 -8.95 3.06 -5.50
C ASP A 23 -7.65 3.84 -5.16
N GLN A 24 -7.07 3.58 -3.99
CA GLN A 24 -5.80 4.17 -3.56
C GLN A 24 -4.65 3.18 -3.80
N GLN A 25 -3.57 3.66 -4.41
CA GLN A 25 -2.35 2.89 -4.59
C GLN A 25 -1.76 2.50 -3.22
N SER A 26 -1.58 1.20 -2.99
CA SER A 26 -0.96 0.66 -1.78
C SER A 26 0.56 0.51 -1.96
N SER A 27 1.27 0.29 -0.84
CA SER A 27 2.70 -0.03 -0.89
C SER A 27 2.97 -1.35 -1.62
N ASP A 28 2.03 -2.30 -1.56
CA ASP A 28 2.14 -3.61 -2.19
C ASP A 28 1.95 -3.54 -3.71
N ASP A 29 1.31 -2.47 -4.22
CA ASP A 29 1.21 -2.19 -5.65
C ASP A 29 2.51 -1.63 -6.25
N THR A 30 3.51 -1.36 -5.41
CA THR A 30 4.80 -0.86 -5.84
C THR A 30 5.88 -1.93 -5.67
N ASP A 31 6.81 -1.97 -6.61
CA ASP A 31 8.04 -2.77 -6.49
C ASP A 31 9.02 -2.17 -5.46
N ARG A 32 8.57 -1.33 -4.52
CA ARG A 32 9.44 -0.70 -3.52
C ARG A 32 10.07 -1.80 -2.66
N GLY A 33 11.39 -1.78 -2.52
CA GLY A 33 12.16 -2.83 -1.84
C GLY A 33 12.44 -4.08 -2.70
N TRP A 34 11.88 -4.18 -3.90
CA TRP A 34 12.23 -5.22 -4.88
C TRP A 34 13.24 -4.66 -5.87
N GLY A 35 14.47 -5.19 -5.83
CA GLY A 35 15.54 -4.77 -6.76
C GLY A 35 16.14 -3.37 -6.48
N GLU A 36 15.74 -2.72 -5.39
CA GLU A 36 16.39 -1.49 -4.91
C GLU A 36 17.85 -1.80 -4.55
N ARG A 37 18.77 -1.17 -5.27
CA ARG A 37 20.22 -1.40 -5.11
C ARG A 37 20.72 -0.53 -3.98
N THR A 38 21.28 -1.15 -2.94
CA THR A 38 22.12 -0.43 -1.98
C THR A 38 23.43 -0.03 -2.67
N ASP A 39 23.89 1.20 -2.42
CA ASP A 39 25.10 1.78 -3.07
C ASP A 39 26.39 0.94 -2.87
N SER A 40 26.37 -0.01 -1.93
CA SER A 40 27.53 -0.76 -1.46
C SER A 40 27.71 -2.16 -2.07
N GLY A 41 26.85 -2.58 -3.01
CA GLY A 41 26.89 -3.94 -3.56
C GLY A 41 26.24 -4.01 -4.94
N GLY A 42 27.03 -3.80 -5.98
CA GLY A 42 26.54 -3.70 -7.35
C GLY A 42 25.87 -4.98 -7.86
N SER A 43 24.70 -4.82 -8.48
CA SER A 43 23.86 -5.85 -9.12
C SER A 43 24.59 -6.82 -10.05
N ALA A 44 25.74 -6.45 -10.62
CA ALA A 44 26.53 -7.34 -11.46
C ALA A 44 27.27 -8.42 -10.66
N ALA A 45 27.74 -8.12 -9.45
CA ALA A 45 28.43 -9.07 -8.58
C ALA A 45 27.45 -10.10 -8.00
N ASP A 46 26.26 -9.66 -7.58
CA ASP A 46 25.20 -10.56 -7.12
C ASP A 46 24.68 -11.45 -8.26
N LEU A 47 24.46 -10.89 -9.46
CA LEU A 47 24.04 -11.66 -10.64
C LEU A 47 25.07 -12.74 -10.99
N LYS A 48 26.37 -12.40 -10.93
CA LYS A 48 27.43 -13.37 -11.15
C LYS A 48 27.40 -14.51 -10.12
N ARG A 49 27.20 -14.21 -8.83
CA ARG A 49 27.05 -15.24 -7.79
C ARG A 49 25.86 -16.16 -8.07
N PHE A 50 24.70 -15.63 -8.43
CA PHE A 50 23.52 -16.43 -8.75
C PHE A 50 23.73 -17.37 -9.96
N LEU A 51 24.49 -16.92 -10.98
CA LEU A 51 24.80 -17.75 -12.14
C LEU A 51 25.86 -18.82 -11.82
N ASP A 52 26.80 -18.51 -10.94
CA ASP A 52 27.89 -19.40 -10.56
C ASP A 52 27.47 -20.42 -9.47
N GLU A 53 26.44 -20.13 -8.66
CA GLU A 53 25.95 -20.98 -7.58
C GLU A 53 25.00 -22.07 -8.09
N LYS A 54 25.55 -23.27 -8.34
CA LYS A 54 24.74 -24.45 -8.67
C LYS A 54 23.95 -24.91 -7.44
N PRO A 55 22.63 -25.14 -7.53
CA PRO A 55 21.85 -25.63 -6.39
C PRO A 55 22.38 -26.99 -5.93
N PRO A 56 22.35 -27.29 -4.61
CA PRO A 56 23.07 -28.41 -4.00
C PRO A 56 22.59 -29.80 -4.41
N HIS A 57 21.67 -29.90 -5.36
CA HIS A 57 21.18 -31.16 -5.92
C HIS A 57 21.09 -31.05 -7.44
N HIS A 58 22.25 -30.97 -8.10
CA HIS A 58 22.35 -31.40 -9.49
C HIS A 58 22.85 -32.85 -9.47
N ILE A 59 22.00 -33.78 -9.87
CA ILE A 59 22.38 -35.14 -10.27
C ILE A 59 22.26 -35.19 -11.78
#